data_AF-A0A524G4I0-F1
#
_entry.id   AF-A0A524G4I0-F1
#
_cell.length_a   1.000
_cell.length_b   1.000
_cell.length_c   1.000
_cell.angle_alpha   90.00
_cell.angle_beta   90.00
_cell.angle_gamma   90.00
#
_symmetry.space_group_name_H-M   'P 1'
#
loop_
_entity.id
_entity.type
_entity.pdbx_description
1 polymer ?
#
loop_
_entity_poly.entity_id
_entity_poly.type
_entity_poly.pdbx_seq_one_letter_code
_entity_poly.pdbx_strand_id
1 'polypeptide(L)'
;MITHQISSSQDLREKARKALADYLTMFIPDSWKDPMEKIRLLLLSNTDIDWEALKGHSLTYFDEKRLPEDRVECLARIERLSDSFKEIYTSLSPADWHKTVEDIIQAANFRASKVALQLRHTKIIDDLKVKESMGTKTKT
;
A
#
# COMPACT_ATOMS: atom_id res chain seq x y z
N MET A 1 21.37 -4.08 -27.27
CA MET A 1 20.26 -4.90 -26.73
C MET A 1 20.13 -4.81 -25.20
N ILE A 2 20.60 -3.73 -24.55
CA ILE A 2 20.63 -3.56 -23.08
C ILE A 2 19.45 -2.73 -22.57
N THR A 3 18.89 -1.86 -23.42
CA THR A 3 17.81 -0.92 -23.08
C THR A 3 16.48 -1.61 -22.74
N HIS A 4 16.15 -2.74 -23.37
CA HIS A 4 14.89 -3.45 -23.11
C HIS A 4 14.82 -4.12 -21.73
N GLN A 5 15.94 -4.64 -21.23
CA GLN A 5 16.00 -5.27 -19.90
C GLN A 5 15.95 -4.23 -18.76
N ILE A 6 16.49 -3.03 -18.98
CA ILE A 6 16.43 -1.95 -17.98
C ILE A 6 15.00 -1.41 -17.86
N SER A 7 14.30 -1.22 -18.99
CA SER A 7 12.89 -0.83 -18.99
C SER A 7 12.00 -1.87 -18.28
N SER A 8 12.20 -3.16 -18.55
CA SER A 8 11.37 -4.21 -17.91
C SER A 8 11.51 -4.22 -16.39
N SER A 9 12.72 -4.08 -15.85
CA SER A 9 12.92 -4.09 -14.40
C SER A 9 12.36 -2.84 -13.71
N GLN A 10 12.35 -1.70 -14.39
CA GLN A 10 11.73 -0.48 -13.88
C GLN A 10 10.21 -0.60 -13.85
N ASP A 11 9.61 -1.23 -14.87
CA ASP A 11 8.17 -1.47 -14.93
C ASP A 11 7.72 -2.41 -13.81
N LEU A 12 8.48 -3.48 -13.54
CA LEU A 12 8.22 -4.40 -12.42
C LEU A 12 8.26 -3.68 -11.07
N ARG A 13 9.24 -2.81 -10.86
CA ARG A 13 9.33 -1.99 -9.64
C ARG A 13 8.13 -1.07 -9.48
N GLU A 14 7.70 -0.42 -10.55
CA GLU A 14 6.55 0.48 -10.48
C GLU A 14 5.24 -0.28 -10.24
N LYS A 15 5.08 -1.46 -10.84
CA LYS A 15 3.95 -2.36 -10.58
C LYS A 15 3.89 -2.76 -9.10
N ALA A 16 5.02 -3.19 -8.52
CA ALA A 16 5.09 -3.54 -7.10
C ALA A 16 4.83 -2.34 -6.17
N ARG A 17 5.38 -1.15 -6.49
CA ARG A 17 5.08 0.09 -5.74
C ARG A 17 3.60 0.44 -5.75
N LYS A 18 2.95 0.33 -6.91
CA LYS A 18 1.52 0.59 -7.03
C LYS A 18 0.72 -0.43 -6.23
N ALA A 19 1.00 -1.73 -6.39
CA ALA A 19 0.28 -2.77 -5.68
C ALA A 19 0.40 -2.63 -4.16
N LEU A 20 1.60 -2.33 -3.63
CA LEU A 20 1.79 -2.08 -2.20
C LEU A 20 1.07 -0.82 -1.75
N ALA A 21 1.13 0.28 -2.52
CA ALA A 21 0.40 1.49 -2.18
C ALA A 21 -1.12 1.26 -2.14
N ASP A 22 -1.68 0.58 -3.15
CA ASP A 22 -3.11 0.26 -3.24
C ASP A 22 -3.56 -0.56 -2.02
N TYR A 23 -2.77 -1.57 -1.62
CA TYR A 23 -3.01 -2.33 -0.39
C TYR A 23 -2.94 -1.45 0.87
N LEU A 24 -1.91 -0.61 1.04
CA LEU A 24 -1.76 0.23 2.23
C LEU A 24 -2.86 1.29 2.36
N THR A 25 -3.37 1.80 1.24
CA THR A 25 -4.44 2.82 1.25
C THR A 25 -5.78 2.28 1.76
N MET A 26 -5.99 0.97 1.73
CA MET A 26 -7.17 0.30 2.30
C MET A 26 -7.36 0.62 3.79
N PHE A 27 -6.25 0.79 4.51
CA PHE A 27 -6.27 1.00 5.95
C PHE A 27 -6.56 2.45 6.33
N ILE A 28 -6.65 3.39 5.38
CA ILE A 28 -6.93 4.80 5.66
C ILE A 28 -8.43 4.96 5.96
N PRO A 29 -8.84 5.65 7.04
CA PRO A 29 -8.08 6.66 7.81
C PRO A 29 -7.22 6.12 8.96
N ASP A 30 -7.28 4.82 9.25
CA ASP A 30 -6.47 4.18 10.27
C ASP A 30 -4.99 4.07 9.85
N SER A 31 -4.16 3.59 10.78
CA SER A 31 -2.73 3.43 10.55
C SER A 31 -2.45 2.26 9.60
N TRP A 32 -1.75 2.55 8.49
CA TRP A 32 -1.19 1.55 7.57
C TRP A 32 0.21 1.07 7.97
N LYS A 33 0.78 1.61 9.07
CA LYS A 33 2.16 1.34 9.48
C LYS A 33 2.39 -0.12 9.88
N ASP A 34 1.48 -0.70 10.65
CA ASP A 34 1.63 -2.09 11.12
C ASP A 34 1.52 -3.10 9.95
N PRO A 35 0.51 -3.00 9.06
CA PRO A 35 0.47 -3.84 7.84
C PRO A 35 1.74 -3.71 6.98
N MET A 36 2.26 -2.49 6.84
CA MET A 36 3.48 -2.22 6.07
C MET A 36 4.71 -2.89 6.70
N GLU A 37 4.88 -2.77 8.02
CA GLU A 37 6.03 -3.35 8.72
C GLU A 37 5.97 -4.88 8.70
N LYS A 38 4.78 -5.47 8.81
CA LYS A 38 4.63 -6.92 8.67
C LYS A 38 5.03 -7.40 7.27
N ILE A 39 4.58 -6.70 6.21
CA ILE A 39 4.99 -7.01 4.84
C ILE A 39 6.51 -6.90 4.69
N ARG A 40 7.12 -5.83 5.22
CA ARG A 40 8.58 -5.67 5.22
C ARG A 40 9.27 -6.89 5.81
N LEU A 41 8.85 -7.33 7.00
CA LEU A 41 9.45 -8.47 7.69
C LEU A 41 9.33 -9.78 6.90
N LEU A 42 8.17 -10.01 6.26
CA LEU A 42 7.94 -11.21 5.45
C LEU A 42 8.73 -11.22 4.15
N LEU A 43 8.94 -10.04 3.53
CA LEU A 43 9.73 -9.93 2.31
C LEU A 43 11.24 -10.01 2.57
N LEU A 44 11.70 -9.59 3.76
CA LEU A 44 13.12 -9.55 4.12
C LEU A 44 13.57 -10.76 4.97
N SER A 45 12.75 -11.81 5.10
CA SER A 45 13.15 -13.03 5.80
C SER A 45 14.21 -13.80 4.99
N ASN A 46 15.32 -14.16 5.64
CA ASN A 46 16.53 -14.70 5.00
C ASN A 46 16.41 -16.11 4.37
N THR A 47 15.24 -16.75 4.43
CA THR A 47 15.07 -18.18 4.10
C THR A 47 13.78 -18.40 3.34
N ASP A 48 13.79 -18.07 2.04
CA ASP A 48 12.66 -18.20 1.12
C ASP A 48 11.39 -17.43 1.54
N ILE A 49 10.78 -16.73 0.58
CA ILE A 49 9.56 -15.99 0.84
C ILE A 49 8.38 -16.95 0.72
N ASP A 50 7.69 -17.17 1.83
CA ASP A 50 6.40 -17.85 1.81
C ASP A 50 5.31 -16.87 1.34
N TRP A 51 5.02 -16.94 0.04
CA TRP A 51 4.01 -16.11 -0.62
C TRP A 51 2.58 -16.36 -0.12
N GLU A 52 2.28 -17.57 0.34
CA GLU A 52 0.96 -17.88 0.90
C GLU A 52 0.83 -17.32 2.33
N ALA A 53 1.91 -17.36 3.12
CA ALA A 53 1.96 -16.67 4.40
C ALA A 53 1.85 -15.14 4.24
N LEU A 54 2.47 -14.56 3.21
CA LEU A 54 2.31 -13.14 2.87
C LEU A 54 0.83 -12.79 2.65
N LYS A 55 0.15 -13.55 1.78
CA LYS A 55 -1.28 -13.34 1.50
C LYS A 55 -2.16 -13.56 2.71
N GLY A 56 -1.91 -14.64 3.47
CA GLY A 56 -2.64 -14.95 4.70
C GLY A 56 -2.54 -13.85 5.75
N HIS A 57 -1.31 -13.38 6.04
CA HIS A 57 -1.11 -12.28 6.97
C HIS A 57 -1.74 -10.97 6.49
N SER A 58 -1.65 -10.66 5.19
CA SER A 58 -2.32 -9.50 4.62
C SER A 58 -3.85 -9.56 4.77
N LEU A 59 -4.44 -10.74 4.60
CA LEU A 59 -5.88 -10.95 4.79
C LEU A 59 -6.30 -10.82 6.26
N THR A 60 -5.49 -11.32 7.20
CA THR A 60 -5.76 -11.17 8.63
C THR A 60 -5.91 -9.69 9.03
N TYR A 61 -5.04 -8.80 8.55
CA TYR A 61 -5.15 -7.37 8.84
C TYR A 61 -6.44 -6.75 8.31
N PHE A 62 -6.91 -7.17 7.14
CA PHE A 62 -8.20 -6.73 6.60
C PHE A 62 -9.35 -7.16 7.50
N ASP A 63 -9.39 -8.43 7.89
CA ASP A 63 -10.44 -8.99 8.74
C ASP A 63 -10.45 -8.34 10.15
N GLU A 64 -9.27 -8.11 10.74
CA GLU A 64 -9.12 -7.46 12.05
C GLU A 64 -9.59 -6.00 12.05
N LYS A 65 -9.33 -5.27 10.96
CA LYS A 65 -9.68 -3.84 10.85
C LYS A 65 -11.11 -3.61 10.40
N ARG A 66 -11.86 -4.68 10.06
CA ARG A 66 -13.26 -4.62 9.58
C ARG A 66 -13.43 -3.56 8.49
N LEU A 67 -12.50 -3.54 7.53
CA LEU A 67 -12.49 -2.52 6.50
C LEU A 67 -13.78 -2.61 5.68
N PRO A 68 -14.36 -1.46 5.28
CA PRO A 68 -15.67 -1.40 4.62
C PRO A 68 -15.64 -1.85 3.16
N GLU A 69 -14.46 -2.19 2.62
CA GLU A 69 -14.28 -2.57 1.22
C GLU A 69 -14.82 -3.96 0.93
N ASP A 70 -15.27 -4.19 -0.31
CA ASP A 70 -15.67 -5.50 -0.79
C ASP A 70 -14.51 -6.50 -0.58
N ARG A 71 -14.79 -7.59 0.14
CA ARG A 71 -13.83 -8.67 0.40
C ARG A 71 -13.21 -9.20 -0.89
N VAL A 72 -13.95 -9.20 -2.00
CA VAL A 72 -13.44 -9.61 -3.32
C VAL A 72 -12.35 -8.65 -3.80
N GLU A 73 -12.54 -7.34 -3.66
CA GLU A 73 -11.55 -6.34 -4.05
C GLU A 73 -10.31 -6.40 -3.13
N CYS A 74 -10.49 -6.66 -1.83
CA CYS A 74 -9.38 -6.90 -0.91
C CYS A 74 -8.52 -8.08 -1.37
N LEU A 75 -9.14 -9.24 -1.63
CA LEU A 75 -8.44 -10.42 -2.10
C LEU A 75 -7.72 -10.15 -3.42
N ALA A 76 -8.37 -9.43 -4.35
CA ALA A 76 -7.77 -9.06 -5.61
C ALA A 76 -6.54 -8.13 -5.43
N ARG A 77 -6.57 -7.20 -4.47
CA ARG A 77 -5.41 -6.35 -4.13
C ARG A 77 -4.27 -7.16 -3.52
N ILE A 78 -4.58 -8.10 -2.62
CA ILE A 78 -3.60 -8.98 -1.98
C ILE A 78 -2.94 -9.90 -3.01
N GLU A 79 -3.70 -10.50 -3.93
CA GLU A 79 -3.13 -11.31 -5.01
C GLU A 79 -2.23 -10.46 -5.92
N ARG A 80 -2.70 -9.28 -6.36
CA ARG A 80 -1.86 -8.35 -7.16
C ARG A 80 -0.57 -7.96 -6.45
N LEU A 81 -0.64 -7.74 -5.13
CA LEU A 81 0.53 -7.44 -4.29
C LEU A 81 1.53 -8.59 -4.31
N SER A 82 1.07 -9.80 -3.98
CA SER A 82 1.90 -11.00 -3.92
C SER A 82 2.52 -11.31 -5.28
N ASP A 83 1.73 -11.30 -6.35
CA ASP A 83 2.20 -11.55 -7.71
C ASP A 83 3.26 -10.54 -8.16
N SER A 84 3.06 -9.26 -7.85
CA SER A 84 4.02 -8.21 -8.22
C SER A 84 5.37 -8.38 -7.50
N PHE A 85 5.35 -8.76 -6.22
CA PHE A 85 6.58 -9.05 -5.48
C PHE A 85 7.24 -10.36 -5.90
N LYS A 86 6.45 -11.38 -6.23
CA LYS A 86 6.95 -12.65 -6.75
C LYS A 86 7.62 -12.47 -8.11
N GLU A 87 7.00 -11.71 -9.01
CA GLU A 87 7.53 -11.39 -10.33
C GLU A 87 8.87 -10.67 -10.22
N ILE A 88 8.96 -9.62 -9.39
CA ILE A 88 10.23 -8.90 -9.21
C ILE A 88 11.28 -9.74 -8.46
N TYR A 89 10.89 -10.58 -7.49
CA TYR A 89 11.79 -11.49 -6.79
C TYR A 89 12.49 -12.44 -7.77
N THR A 90 11.75 -13.01 -8.73
CA THR A 90 12.34 -13.90 -9.76
C THR A 90 13.26 -13.21 -10.75
N SER A 91 13.21 -11.87 -10.82
CA SER A 91 14.01 -11.06 -11.75
C SER A 91 15.29 -10.48 -11.13
N LEU A 92 15.46 -10.55 -9.81
CA LEU A 92 16.53 -9.90 -9.07
C LEU A 92 17.51 -10.89 -8.45
N SER A 93 18.74 -10.43 -8.23
CA SER A 93 19.67 -11.12 -7.34
C SER A 93 19.22 -10.97 -5.87
N PRO A 94 19.60 -11.90 -4.97
CA PRO A 94 19.33 -11.75 -3.53
C PRO A 94 19.88 -10.44 -2.93
N ALA A 95 21.03 -9.95 -3.43
CA ALA A 95 21.61 -8.69 -2.97
C ALA A 95 20.78 -7.47 -3.39
N ASP A 96 20.24 -7.47 -4.61
CA ASP A 96 19.40 -6.39 -5.12
C ASP A 96 17.99 -6.42 -4.53
N TRP A 97 17.53 -7.58 -4.06
CA TRP A 97 16.22 -7.77 -3.46
C TRP A 97 16.00 -6.86 -2.25
N HIS A 98 16.89 -6.91 -1.25
CA HIS A 98 16.74 -6.15 0.00
C HIS A 98 16.61 -4.66 -0.27
N LYS A 99 17.51 -4.11 -1.09
CA LYS A 99 17.47 -2.69 -1.48
C LYS A 99 16.20 -2.35 -2.24
N THR A 100 15.79 -3.21 -3.19
CA THR A 100 14.61 -2.97 -4.01
C THR A 100 13.33 -2.98 -3.17
N VAL A 101 13.22 -3.90 -2.20
CA VAL A 101 12.07 -3.98 -1.27
C VAL A 101 11.97 -2.70 -0.43
N GLU A 102 13.07 -2.22 0.14
CA GLU A 102 13.04 -0.96 0.91
C GLU A 102 12.66 0.25 0.04
N ASP A 103 13.20 0.34 -1.18
CA ASP A 103 12.83 1.40 -2.13
C ASP A 103 11.32 1.35 -2.46
N ILE A 104 10.76 0.15 -2.63
CA ILE A 104 9.32 -0.06 -2.88
C ILE A 104 8.49 0.35 -1.66
N ILE A 105 8.87 -0.09 -0.46
CA ILE A 105 8.18 0.24 0.80
C ILE A 105 8.19 1.74 1.04
N GLN A 106 9.34 2.41 0.88
CA GLN A 106 9.45 3.85 1.07
C GLN A 106 8.53 4.61 0.10
N ALA A 107 8.51 4.22 -1.18
CA ALA A 107 7.65 4.84 -2.18
C ALA A 107 6.16 4.62 -1.88
N ALA A 108 5.77 3.41 -1.48
CA ALA A 108 4.39 3.09 -1.12
C ALA A 108 3.94 3.84 0.14
N ASN A 109 4.80 3.93 1.16
CA ASN A 109 4.55 4.69 2.37
C ASN A 109 4.32 6.18 2.08
N PHE A 110 5.13 6.76 1.20
CA PHE A 110 4.95 8.15 0.77
C PHE A 110 3.59 8.35 0.08
N ARG A 111 3.19 7.42 -0.80
CA ARG A 111 1.88 7.46 -1.48
C ARG A 111 0.72 7.35 -0.48
N ALA A 112 0.77 6.40 0.44
CA ALA A 112 -0.24 6.23 1.49
C ALA A 112 -0.33 7.47 2.40
N SER A 113 0.83 8.02 2.80
CA SER A 113 0.90 9.27 3.57
C SER A 113 0.23 10.44 2.86
N LYS A 114 0.47 10.57 1.54
CA LYS A 114 -0.16 11.62 0.71
C LYS A 114 -1.68 11.46 0.68
N VAL A 115 -2.19 10.25 0.49
CA VAL A 115 -3.65 9.97 0.49
C VAL A 115 -4.25 10.30 1.85
N ALA A 116 -3.59 9.92 2.95
CA ALA A 116 -4.06 10.24 4.30
C ALA A 116 -4.11 11.74 4.56
N LEU A 117 -3.11 12.51 4.10
CA LEU A 117 -3.11 13.97 4.19
C LEU A 117 -4.22 14.61 3.37
N GLN A 118 -4.45 14.14 2.14
CA GLN A 118 -5.53 14.62 1.29
C GLN A 118 -6.90 14.38 1.94
N LEU A 119 -7.13 13.18 2.49
CA LEU A 119 -8.38 12.86 3.19
C LEU A 119 -8.61 13.78 4.41
N ARG A 120 -7.56 14.03 5.21
CA ARG A 120 -7.63 14.96 6.35
C ARG A 120 -7.94 16.38 5.90
N HIS A 121 -7.31 16.85 4.83
CA HIS A 121 -7.54 18.19 4.29
C HIS A 121 -8.97 18.37 3.78
N THR A 122 -9.51 17.39 3.06
CA THR A 122 -10.91 17.40 2.61
C THR A 122 -11.88 17.46 3.78
N LYS A 123 -11.68 16.63 4.82
CA LYS A 123 -12.49 16.67 6.05
C LYS A 123 -12.47 18.06 6.71
N ILE A 124 -11.31 18.69 6.81
CA ILE A 124 -11.18 20.04 7.38
C ILE A 124 -11.96 21.07 6.55
N ILE A 125 -11.85 21.02 5.22
CA ILE A 125 -12.60 21.93 4.33
C ILE A 125 -14.12 21.73 4.51
N ASP A 126 -14.57 20.49 4.55
CA ASP A 126 -15.98 20.17 4.69
C ASP A 126 -16.51 20.63 6.06
N ASP A 127 -15.76 20.42 7.14
CA ASP A 127 -16.10 20.92 8.48
C ASP A 127 -16.17 22.45 8.53
N LEU A 128 -15.27 23.16 7.83
CA LEU A 128 -15.30 24.62 7.73
C LEU A 128 -16.55 25.12 6.99
N LYS A 129 -16.90 24.50 5.85
CA LYS A 129 -18.13 24.83 5.10
C LYS A 129 -19.40 24.61 5.92
N VAL A 130 -19.45 23.50 6.68
CA VAL A 130 -20.58 23.23 7.59
C VAL A 130 -20.67 24.29 8.68
N LYS A 131 -19.56 24.67 9.31
CA LYS A 131 -19.54 25.74 10.33
C LYS A 131 -19.96 27.10 9.78
N GLU A 132 -19.51 27.47 8.58
CA GLU A 132 -19.96 28.71 7.91
C GLU A 132 -21.46 28.71 7.67
N SER A 133 -22.02 27.60 7.18
CA SER A 133 -23.47 27.46 6.91
C SER A 133 -24.34 27.49 8.17
N MET A 134 -23.82 27.02 9.32
CA MET A 134 -24.53 27.10 10.60
C MET A 134 -24.40 28.47 11.26
N GLY A 135 -23.26 29.16 11.10
CA GLY A 135 -23.08 30.53 11.61
C GLY A 135 -23.95 31.58 10.91
N THR A 136 -24.44 31.30 9.70
CA THR A 136 -25.39 32.18 9.00
C THR A 136 -26.84 32.00 9.46
N LYS A 137 -27.22 30.83 9.97
CA LYS A 137 -28.60 30.53 10.40
C LYS A 137 -28.96 31.06 11.80
N THR A 138 -27.96 31.41 12.63
CA THR A 138 -28.17 31.91 13.99
C THR A 138 -28.18 33.44 14.11
N LYS A 139 -28.10 34.17 12.98
CA LYS A 139 -28.21 35.64 12.91
C LYS A 139 -29.50 36.06 12.20
N THR A 140 -30.63 35.79 12.83
CA THR A 140 -31.95 36.40 12.57
C THR A 140 -32.76 36.27 13.84
#